data_AF-A0A6A4W6S0-F1
#
_entry.id   AF-A0A6A4W6S0-F1
#
_cell.length_a   1.000
_cell.length_b   1.000
_cell.length_c   1.000
_cell.angle_alpha   90.00
_cell.angle_beta   90.00
_cell.angle_gamma   90.00
#
_symmetry.space_group_name_H-M   'P 1'
#
loop_
_entity.id
_entity.type
_entity.pdbx_description
1 polymer ?
#
loop_
_entity_poly.entity_id
_entity_poly.type
_entity_poly.pdbx_seq_one_letter_code
_entity_poly.pdbx_strand_id
1 'polypeptide(L)'
;MDTSIELDGVLTRACTKHLIFSFIKYLLYQRGQIPFQFDSLRKYAGRAAYEVEPDLNLLHELKDEDWCSDAEGVRRHQQLLRQNLMQARHARRRLKRDERLQKRIKMFLTKYDECDQQLSDALDSCSWPDGVRVALLLGSSAVSPKEVYVLHFPAIAAQFDRHPRCLQHQRGARQLFRTLVTCSPLLELTSRQLAPTNLHVLLRTAPGGGGDTPLVPRPAQTFRRGTVIHIRLQHGARALAESVPPSPVAVSPCCGRAAPRRLQACCAQFAAEMGLSLLDASLSPAPPVNGLGRRTEVGAGRWPPESPDLSRGDSCSTSSGGCSSAGGGELSYAAPCDWAAGAGSEDGPEPEPEPEPIWCQIPVTLRGFRTPAGAAAAPTDWLATTE
;
A
#
# COMPACT_ATOMS: atom_id res chain seq x y z
N MET A 1 -4.31 11.50 22.01
CA MET A 1 -4.09 10.22 22.73
C MET A 1 -2.79 9.65 22.21
N ASP A 2 -1.88 9.27 23.10
CA ASP A 2 -0.55 8.82 22.72
C ASP A 2 -0.36 7.36 23.16
N THR A 3 0.17 6.52 22.27
CA THR A 3 0.46 5.11 22.57
C THR A 3 1.81 4.75 21.99
N SER A 4 2.68 4.18 22.81
CA SER A 4 3.97 3.67 22.40
C SER A 4 3.88 2.16 22.15
N ILE A 5 4.51 1.68 21.09
CA ILE A 5 4.55 0.27 20.71
C ILE A 5 6.02 -0.10 20.50
N GLU A 6 6.54 -0.93 21.40
CA GLU A 6 7.88 -1.50 21.28
C GLU A 6 7.84 -2.73 20.36
N LEU A 7 8.71 -2.74 19.36
CA LEU A 7 8.84 -3.85 18.42
C LEU A 7 10.08 -4.68 18.73
N ASP A 8 10.00 -6.01 18.66
CA ASP A 8 11.12 -6.91 19.04
C ASP A 8 12.35 -6.86 18.10
N GLY A 9 12.42 -5.92 17.15
CA GLY A 9 13.47 -5.86 16.14
C GLY A 9 13.66 -4.48 15.54
N VAL A 10 14.64 -4.37 14.64
CA VAL A 10 14.92 -3.13 13.94
C VAL A 10 13.97 -2.96 12.76
N LEU A 11 13.44 -1.75 12.59
CA LEU A 11 12.57 -1.41 11.47
C LEU A 11 13.41 -1.08 10.25
N THR A 12 13.16 -1.81 9.16
CA THR A 12 13.68 -1.47 7.84
C THR A 12 12.72 -0.56 7.09
N ARG A 13 13.16 0.02 5.98
CA ARG A 13 12.29 0.82 5.10
C ARG A 13 11.12 0.00 4.57
N ALA A 14 11.41 -1.22 4.10
CA ALA A 14 10.40 -2.15 3.61
C ALA A 14 9.40 -2.56 4.71
N CYS A 15 9.89 -2.80 5.93
CA CYS A 15 9.03 -3.09 7.09
C CYS A 15 8.09 -1.93 7.39
N THR A 16 8.61 -0.71 7.40
CA THR A 16 7.84 0.52 7.62
C THR A 16 6.73 0.70 6.60
N LYS A 17 7.03 0.54 5.29
CA LYS A 17 6.01 0.56 4.23
C LYS A 17 4.91 -0.46 4.49
N HIS A 18 5.30 -1.72 4.72
CA HIS A 18 4.34 -2.80 4.94
C HIS A 18 3.45 -2.52 6.15
N LEU A 19 4.01 -1.99 7.24
CA LEU A 19 3.25 -1.61 8.43
C LEU A 19 2.24 -0.52 8.12
N ILE A 20 2.63 0.52 7.39
CA ILE A 20 1.73 1.62 7.00
C ILE A 20 0.57 1.08 6.16
N PHE A 21 0.84 0.30 5.12
CA PHE A 21 -0.21 -0.27 4.26
C PHE A 21 -1.12 -1.25 4.98
N SER A 22 -0.54 -2.11 5.83
CA SER A 22 -1.33 -3.03 6.65
C SER A 22 -2.25 -2.25 7.59
N PHE A 23 -1.73 -1.18 8.21
CA PHE A 23 -2.51 -0.33 9.10
C PHE A 23 -3.62 0.43 8.35
N ILE A 24 -3.37 0.92 7.13
CA ILE A 24 -4.41 1.51 6.27
C ILE A 24 -5.53 0.50 5.99
N LYS A 25 -5.19 -0.72 5.56
CA LYS A 25 -6.17 -1.79 5.29
C LYS A 25 -7.01 -2.12 6.53
N TYR A 26 -6.34 -2.27 7.68
CA TYR A 26 -6.99 -2.50 8.96
C TYR A 26 -7.93 -1.35 9.34
N LEU A 27 -7.47 -0.11 9.22
CA LEU A 27 -8.24 1.09 9.54
C LEU A 27 -9.49 1.19 8.66
N LEU A 28 -9.35 1.01 7.34
CA LEU A 28 -10.47 1.07 6.42
C LEU A 28 -11.54 0.03 6.76
N TYR A 29 -11.13 -1.18 7.15
CA TYR A 29 -12.07 -2.23 7.56
C TYR A 29 -12.72 -1.94 8.92
N GLN A 30 -11.92 -1.70 9.96
CA GLN A 30 -12.43 -1.49 11.33
C GLN A 30 -13.32 -0.26 11.46
N ARG A 31 -13.00 0.83 10.74
CA ARG A 31 -13.81 2.06 10.73
C ARG A 31 -15.05 1.96 9.84
N GLY A 32 -15.32 0.79 9.23
CA GLY A 32 -16.48 0.57 8.35
C GLY A 32 -16.43 1.38 7.04
N GLN A 33 -15.22 1.69 6.56
CA GLN A 33 -15.00 2.40 5.30
C GLN A 33 -15.06 1.45 4.10
N ILE A 34 -14.76 0.17 4.31
CA ILE A 34 -14.97 -0.91 3.35
C ILE A 34 -15.81 -2.03 3.98
N PRO A 35 -16.65 -2.73 3.19
CA PRO A 35 -17.58 -3.72 3.73
C PRO A 35 -16.92 -5.06 4.09
N PHE A 36 -15.77 -5.37 3.49
CA PHE A 36 -15.06 -6.63 3.67
C PHE A 36 -13.57 -6.37 3.90
N GLN A 37 -12.86 -7.36 4.42
CA GLN A 37 -11.41 -7.30 4.50
C GLN A 37 -10.81 -7.10 3.12
N PHE A 38 -9.68 -6.40 3.05
CA PHE A 38 -9.07 -6.00 1.79
C PHE A 38 -8.78 -7.19 0.85
N ASP A 39 -8.28 -8.31 1.38
CA ASP A 39 -7.97 -9.49 0.58
C ASP A 39 -9.25 -10.16 0.03
N SER A 40 -10.35 -10.13 0.80
CA SER A 40 -11.67 -10.57 0.32
C SER A 40 -12.17 -9.69 -0.82
N LEU A 41 -11.91 -8.38 -0.79
CA LEU A 41 -12.26 -7.47 -1.89
C LEU A 41 -11.49 -7.81 -3.17
N ARG A 42 -10.18 -8.09 -3.08
CA ARG A 42 -9.39 -8.53 -4.24
C ARG A 42 -9.90 -9.84 -4.82
N LYS A 43 -10.21 -10.84 -3.97
CA LYS A 43 -10.84 -12.10 -4.40
C LYS A 43 -12.19 -11.86 -5.08
N TYR A 44 -13.02 -10.97 -4.50
CA TYR A 44 -14.32 -10.60 -5.07
C TYR A 44 -14.18 -9.93 -6.44
N ALA A 45 -13.21 -9.04 -6.61
CA ALA A 45 -12.97 -8.34 -7.86
C ALA A 45 -12.41 -9.27 -8.96
N GLY A 46 -11.60 -10.25 -8.57
CA GLY A 46 -10.96 -11.22 -9.45
C GLY A 46 -11.88 -12.37 -9.89
N ARG A 47 -12.95 -12.66 -9.15
CA ARG A 47 -14.04 -13.48 -9.69
C ARG A 47 -14.63 -12.72 -10.87
N ALA A 48 -14.33 -13.22 -12.08
CA ALA A 48 -15.06 -12.81 -13.28
C ALA A 48 -16.54 -12.79 -12.91
N ALA A 49 -17.27 -11.75 -13.31
CA ALA A 49 -18.71 -11.82 -13.27
C ALA A 49 -19.05 -13.00 -14.18
N TYR A 50 -19.18 -14.20 -13.61
CA TYR A 50 -19.78 -15.30 -14.31
C TYR A 50 -21.14 -14.73 -14.64
N GLU A 51 -21.35 -14.45 -15.93
CA GLU A 51 -22.62 -14.01 -16.42
C GLU A 51 -23.56 -15.16 -16.15
N VAL A 52 -24.14 -15.17 -14.96
CA VAL A 52 -25.39 -15.84 -14.71
C VAL A 52 -26.38 -14.99 -15.50
N GLU A 53 -26.35 -15.15 -16.83
CA GLU A 53 -27.52 -14.99 -17.66
C GLU A 53 -28.60 -15.75 -16.88
N PRO A 54 -29.54 -15.06 -16.22
CA PRO A 54 -30.60 -15.75 -15.52
C PRO A 54 -31.26 -16.57 -16.59
N ASP A 55 -31.19 -17.89 -16.49
CA ASP A 55 -31.50 -18.81 -17.58
C ASP A 55 -32.94 -18.54 -18.07
N LEU A 56 -33.07 -17.64 -19.04
CA LEU A 56 -34.35 -17.20 -19.58
C LEU A 56 -34.98 -18.37 -20.34
N ASN A 57 -34.18 -19.40 -20.64
CA ASN A 57 -34.60 -20.66 -21.23
C ASN A 57 -35.50 -21.47 -20.29
N LEU A 58 -35.34 -21.36 -18.96
CA LEU A 58 -36.25 -22.01 -17.98
C LEU A 58 -37.69 -21.47 -18.05
N LEU A 59 -37.90 -20.26 -18.58
CA LEU A 59 -39.24 -19.74 -18.89
C LEU A 59 -39.77 -20.25 -20.25
N HIS A 60 -38.88 -20.68 -21.14
CA HIS A 60 -39.25 -21.25 -22.43
C HIS A 60 -39.67 -22.71 -22.29
N GLU A 61 -38.99 -23.49 -21.45
CA GLU A 61 -39.31 -24.91 -21.18
C GLU A 61 -40.70 -25.11 -20.55
N LEU A 62 -41.26 -24.10 -19.87
CA LEU A 62 -42.62 -24.17 -19.31
C LEU A 62 -43.74 -24.08 -20.35
N LYS A 63 -43.43 -23.79 -21.64
CA LYS A 63 -44.44 -23.67 -22.71
C LYS A 63 -44.84 -24.99 -23.36
N ASP A 64 -44.03 -26.04 -23.25
CA ASP A 64 -44.19 -27.25 -24.07
C ASP A 64 -44.81 -28.44 -23.31
N GLU A 65 -45.14 -28.28 -22.02
CA GLU A 65 -45.87 -29.29 -21.26
C GLU A 65 -47.38 -29.15 -21.54
N ASP A 66 -48.04 -30.25 -21.95
CA ASP A 66 -49.49 -30.36 -22.17
C ASP A 66 -50.26 -30.13 -20.85
N TRP A 67 -50.41 -28.87 -20.45
CA TRP A 67 -51.16 -28.51 -19.27
C TRP A 67 -52.63 -28.90 -19.45
N CYS A 68 -53.13 -29.73 -18.55
CA CYS A 68 -54.51 -30.21 -18.54
C CYS A 68 -55.49 -29.04 -18.73
N SER A 69 -56.43 -29.16 -19.67
CA SER A 69 -57.37 -28.10 -20.05
C SER A 69 -58.43 -27.79 -18.97
N ASP A 70 -58.27 -28.31 -17.76
CA ASP A 70 -59.19 -28.03 -16.66
C ASP A 70 -58.97 -26.62 -16.09
N ALA A 71 -60.05 -26.01 -15.60
CA ALA A 71 -60.01 -24.65 -15.09
C ALA A 71 -59.10 -24.49 -13.85
N GLU A 72 -58.86 -25.58 -13.11
CA GLU A 72 -57.95 -25.59 -11.97
C GLU A 72 -56.48 -25.56 -12.40
N GLY A 73 -56.10 -26.34 -13.42
CA GLY A 73 -54.77 -26.35 -14.00
C GLY A 73 -54.36 -24.98 -14.50
N VAL A 74 -55.26 -24.29 -15.21
CA VAL A 74 -55.03 -22.90 -15.69
C VAL A 74 -54.76 -21.94 -14.53
N ARG A 75 -55.51 -22.02 -13.42
CA ARG A 75 -55.31 -21.15 -12.24
C ARG A 75 -53.98 -21.44 -11.55
N ARG A 76 -53.64 -22.71 -11.35
CA ARG A 76 -52.34 -23.12 -10.75
C ARG A 76 -51.18 -22.66 -11.62
N HIS A 77 -51.27 -22.85 -12.93
CA HIS A 77 -50.27 -22.39 -13.89
C HIS A 77 -50.09 -20.86 -13.83
N GLN A 78 -51.19 -20.09 -13.82
CA GLN A 78 -51.12 -18.63 -13.71
C GLN A 78 -50.48 -18.18 -12.38
N GLN A 79 -50.76 -18.88 -11.28
CA GLN A 79 -50.14 -18.60 -9.98
C GLN A 79 -48.62 -18.89 -9.99
N LEU A 80 -48.20 -20.02 -10.56
CA LEU A 80 -46.78 -20.37 -10.71
C LEU A 80 -46.04 -19.35 -11.58
N LEU A 81 -46.62 -18.94 -12.71
CA LEU A 81 -46.02 -17.92 -13.58
C LEU A 81 -45.81 -16.59 -12.84
N ARG A 82 -46.79 -16.16 -12.02
CA ARG A 82 -46.67 -14.96 -11.17
C ARG A 82 -45.55 -15.12 -10.14
N GLN A 83 -45.43 -16.28 -9.51
CA GLN A 83 -44.37 -16.58 -8.54
C GLN A 83 -42.99 -16.56 -9.21
N ASN A 84 -42.83 -17.24 -10.34
CA ASN A 84 -41.57 -17.30 -11.09
C ASN A 84 -41.15 -15.91 -11.60
N LEU A 85 -42.10 -15.12 -12.13
CA LEU A 85 -41.83 -13.74 -12.53
C LEU A 85 -41.37 -12.87 -11.35
N MET A 86 -42.02 -13.03 -10.18
CA MET A 86 -41.62 -12.32 -8.97
C MET A 86 -40.20 -12.72 -8.55
N GLN A 87 -39.89 -14.02 -8.53
CA GLN A 87 -38.55 -14.54 -8.21
C GLN A 87 -37.49 -14.05 -9.21
N ALA A 88 -37.75 -14.11 -10.51
CA ALA A 88 -36.85 -13.61 -11.55
C ALA A 88 -36.60 -12.10 -11.41
N ARG A 89 -37.63 -11.31 -11.07
CA ARG A 89 -37.47 -9.87 -10.76
C ARG A 89 -36.59 -9.65 -9.54
N HIS A 90 -36.71 -10.47 -8.49
CA HIS A 90 -35.83 -10.40 -7.32
C HIS A 90 -34.40 -10.81 -7.65
N ALA A 91 -34.18 -11.88 -8.43
CA ALA A 91 -32.89 -12.33 -8.89
C ALA A 91 -32.19 -11.24 -9.72
N ARG A 92 -32.87 -10.65 -10.71
CA ARG A 92 -32.34 -9.54 -11.52
C ARG A 92 -31.98 -8.31 -10.68
N ARG A 93 -32.77 -8.00 -9.65
CA ARG A 93 -32.45 -6.92 -8.70
C ARG A 93 -31.21 -7.24 -7.85
N ARG A 94 -30.98 -8.51 -7.50
CA ARG A 94 -29.76 -8.96 -6.80
C ARG A 94 -28.54 -8.82 -7.71
N LEU A 95 -28.58 -9.40 -8.92
CA LEU A 95 -27.50 -9.29 -9.91
C LEU A 95 -27.10 -7.84 -10.19
N LYS A 96 -28.08 -6.95 -10.40
CA LYS A 96 -27.80 -5.52 -10.63
C LYS A 96 -27.17 -4.82 -9.41
N ARG A 97 -27.45 -5.26 -8.18
CA ARG A 97 -26.79 -4.74 -6.97
C ARG A 97 -25.36 -5.25 -6.86
N ASP A 98 -25.15 -6.52 -7.17
CA ASP A 98 -23.83 -7.16 -7.13
C ASP A 98 -22.90 -6.58 -8.19
N GLU A 99 -23.42 -6.32 -9.40
CA GLU A 99 -22.69 -5.63 -10.47
C GLU A 99 -22.27 -4.21 -10.04
N ARG A 100 -23.19 -3.44 -9.43
CA ARG A 100 -22.88 -2.11 -8.89
C ARG A 100 -21.83 -2.18 -7.78
N LEU A 101 -21.93 -3.17 -6.91
CA LEU A 101 -20.96 -3.39 -5.85
C LEU A 101 -19.58 -3.75 -6.43
N GLN A 102 -19.52 -4.66 -7.39
CA GLN A 102 -18.29 -5.07 -8.07
C GLN A 102 -17.62 -3.89 -8.78
N LYS A 103 -18.39 -3.05 -9.49
CA LYS A 103 -17.87 -1.81 -10.11
C LYS A 103 -17.24 -0.88 -9.07
N ARG A 104 -17.90 -0.69 -7.91
CA ARG A 104 -17.37 0.14 -6.81
C ARG A 104 -16.11 -0.48 -6.18
N ILE A 105 -16.08 -1.80 -5.99
CA ILE A 105 -14.91 -2.52 -5.48
C ILE A 105 -13.73 -2.37 -6.43
N LYS A 106 -13.93 -2.61 -7.74
CA LYS A 106 -12.88 -2.44 -8.76
C LYS A 106 -12.32 -1.03 -8.75
N MET A 107 -13.20 -0.03 -8.79
CA MET A 107 -12.79 1.38 -8.76
C MET A 107 -12.09 1.78 -7.45
N PHE A 108 -12.49 1.21 -6.31
CA PHE A 108 -11.79 1.39 -5.04
C PHE A 108 -10.41 0.75 -5.05
N LEU A 109 -10.26 -0.47 -5.55
CA LEU A 109 -8.99 -1.19 -5.62
C LEU A 109 -7.99 -0.46 -6.52
N THR A 110 -8.43 0.01 -7.70
CA THR A 110 -7.57 0.83 -8.59
C THR A 110 -7.04 2.07 -7.87
N LYS A 111 -7.91 2.82 -7.18
CA LYS A 111 -7.48 3.99 -6.40
C LYS A 111 -6.58 3.62 -5.22
N TYR A 112 -6.83 2.49 -4.57
CA TYR A 112 -5.95 1.99 -3.52
C TYR A 112 -4.56 1.69 -4.09
N ASP A 113 -4.47 0.99 -5.21
CA ASP A 113 -3.20 0.64 -5.85
C ASP A 113 -2.45 1.90 -6.32
N GLU A 114 -3.14 2.92 -6.83
CA GLU A 114 -2.56 4.24 -7.12
C GLU A 114 -1.99 4.92 -5.85
N CYS A 115 -2.74 4.90 -4.74
CA CYS A 115 -2.29 5.43 -3.46
C CYS A 115 -1.09 4.64 -2.90
N ASP A 116 -1.09 3.32 -3.08
CA ASP A 116 -0.06 2.39 -2.64
C ASP A 116 1.26 2.67 -3.38
N GLN A 117 1.19 2.84 -4.70
CA GLN A 117 2.33 3.21 -5.53
C GLN A 117 2.87 4.59 -5.16
N GLN A 118 2.02 5.62 -5.12
CA GLN A 118 2.46 6.99 -4.80
C GLN A 118 3.06 7.12 -3.39
N LEU A 119 2.46 6.45 -2.39
CA LEU A 119 3.02 6.44 -1.04
C LEU A 119 4.35 5.68 -1.01
N SER A 120 4.45 4.57 -1.75
CA SER A 120 5.69 3.80 -1.86
C SER A 120 6.81 4.62 -2.49
N ASP A 121 6.52 5.33 -3.58
CA ASP A 121 7.49 6.19 -4.28
C ASP A 121 7.91 7.37 -3.40
N ALA A 122 6.96 8.01 -2.71
CA ALA A 122 7.27 9.05 -1.74
C ALA A 122 8.15 8.55 -0.59
N LEU A 123 7.87 7.35 -0.08
CA LEU A 123 8.67 6.71 0.95
C LEU A 123 10.07 6.29 0.43
N ASP A 124 10.18 5.93 -0.86
CA ASP A 124 11.29 5.89 -1.85
C ASP A 124 12.24 7.08 -1.95
N SER A 125 11.67 8.24 -2.25
CA SER A 125 12.46 9.38 -2.67
C SER A 125 12.97 10.21 -1.50
N CYS A 126 12.26 10.20 -0.37
CA CYS A 126 12.61 11.06 0.75
C CYS A 126 13.61 10.41 1.72
N SER A 127 14.52 11.23 2.25
CA SER A 127 15.38 10.90 3.39
C SER A 127 14.70 11.27 4.71
N TRP A 128 14.89 10.44 5.74
CA TRP A 128 14.17 10.55 7.01
C TRP A 128 15.13 10.53 8.21
N PRO A 129 15.99 11.55 8.39
CA PRO A 129 16.98 11.55 9.47
C PRO A 129 16.31 11.43 10.86
N ASP A 130 15.17 12.09 11.06
CA ASP A 130 14.42 12.09 12.32
C ASP A 130 13.32 11.02 12.39
N GLY A 131 13.32 10.08 11.44
CA GLY A 131 12.27 9.08 11.28
C GLY A 131 11.10 9.53 10.40
N VAL A 132 10.19 8.59 10.16
CA VAL A 132 9.05 8.77 9.24
C VAL A 132 7.81 9.12 10.06
N ARG A 133 7.08 10.17 9.67
CA ARG A 133 5.76 10.46 10.25
C ARG A 133 4.69 10.46 9.18
N VAL A 134 3.68 9.61 9.37
CA VAL A 134 2.56 9.46 8.45
C VAL A 134 1.27 9.77 9.19
N ALA A 135 0.48 10.69 8.66
CA ALA A 135 -0.85 11.00 9.18
C ALA A 135 -1.92 10.42 8.25
N LEU A 136 -2.84 9.65 8.82
CA LEU A 136 -4.02 9.09 8.16
C LEU A 136 -5.25 9.83 8.67
N LEU A 137 -5.90 10.60 7.79
CA LEU A 137 -7.01 11.48 8.14
C LEU A 137 -8.30 10.91 7.59
N LEU A 138 -9.25 10.58 8.47
CA LEU A 138 -10.59 10.18 8.09
C LEU A 138 -11.55 11.37 8.23
N GLY A 139 -12.13 11.82 7.13
CA GLY A 139 -12.99 13.00 7.13
C GLY A 139 -13.59 13.34 5.77
N SER A 140 -14.30 14.47 5.71
CA SER A 140 -14.78 15.03 4.44
C SER A 140 -13.65 15.70 3.66
N SER A 141 -12.74 16.36 4.38
CA SER A 141 -11.59 17.07 3.83
C SER A 141 -10.35 16.86 4.71
N ALA A 142 -9.17 17.10 4.15
CA ALA A 142 -7.91 17.06 4.89
C ALA A 142 -7.79 18.16 5.96
N VAL A 143 -8.49 19.29 5.81
CA VAL A 143 -8.44 20.43 6.76
C VAL A 143 -9.35 20.19 7.97
N SER A 144 -10.44 19.44 7.78
CA SER A 144 -11.44 19.17 8.83
C SER A 144 -11.65 17.66 9.02
N PRO A 145 -10.61 16.91 9.43
CA PRO A 145 -10.76 15.49 9.69
C PRO A 145 -11.65 15.24 10.92
N LYS A 146 -12.40 14.14 10.90
CA LYS A 146 -13.11 13.65 12.09
C LYS A 146 -12.14 12.93 13.03
N GLU A 147 -11.22 12.17 12.44
CA GLU A 147 -10.20 11.40 13.16
C GLU A 147 -8.86 11.47 12.42
N VAL A 148 -7.78 11.54 13.19
CA VAL A 148 -6.41 11.60 12.68
C VAL A 148 -5.57 10.56 13.40
N TYR A 149 -4.96 9.66 12.65
CA TYR A 149 -4.00 8.68 13.16
C TYR A 149 -2.62 9.06 12.69
N VAL A 150 -1.75 9.47 13.61
CA VAL A 150 -0.36 9.84 13.33
C VAL A 150 0.55 8.71 13.74
N LEU A 151 1.12 8.03 12.76
CA LEU A 151 2.15 7.01 12.94
C LEU A 151 3.51 7.68 13.01
N HIS A 152 4.24 7.46 14.11
CA HIS A 152 5.61 7.93 14.27
C HIS A 152 6.52 6.71 14.22
N PHE A 153 7.33 6.62 13.17
CA PHE A 153 8.37 5.61 13.04
C PHE A 153 9.70 6.22 13.51
N PRO A 154 10.54 5.44 14.20
CA PRO A 154 11.86 5.89 14.62
C PRO A 154 12.76 6.11 13.40
N ALA A 155 13.88 6.81 13.59
CA ALA A 155 14.90 6.97 12.56
C ALA A 155 15.39 5.61 12.06
N ILE A 156 15.30 5.39 10.75
CA ILE A 156 15.75 4.16 10.09
C ILE A 156 17.14 4.46 9.55
N ALA A 157 18.18 3.97 10.21
CA ALA A 157 19.51 4.05 9.65
C ALA A 157 19.62 3.13 8.43
N ALA A 158 20.22 3.62 7.34
CA ALA A 158 20.37 2.86 6.09
C ALA A 158 21.10 1.51 6.27
N GLN A 159 21.95 1.42 7.30
CA GLN A 159 22.66 0.19 7.69
C GLN A 159 21.73 -0.95 8.11
N PHE A 160 20.48 -0.66 8.46
CA PHE A 160 19.56 -1.68 8.97
C PHE A 160 18.96 -2.56 7.90
N ASP A 161 18.95 -2.19 6.62
CA ASP A 161 18.31 -3.01 5.58
C ASP A 161 18.97 -4.39 5.40
N ARG A 162 20.23 -4.56 5.85
CA ARG A 162 20.98 -5.84 5.81
C ARG A 162 21.14 -6.51 7.17
N HIS A 163 20.45 -6.03 8.21
CA HIS A 163 20.66 -6.53 9.56
C HIS A 163 20.08 -7.95 9.73
N PRO A 164 20.79 -8.91 10.34
CA PRO A 164 20.27 -10.27 10.53
C PRO A 164 19.02 -10.32 11.44
N ARG A 165 18.81 -9.29 12.27
CA ARG A 165 17.62 -9.09 13.10
C ARG A 165 16.60 -8.10 12.53
N CYS A 166 16.60 -7.88 11.22
CA CYS A 166 15.53 -7.14 10.56
C CYS A 166 14.18 -7.72 10.97
N LEU A 167 13.29 -6.85 11.45
CA LEU A 167 11.96 -7.28 11.81
C LEU A 167 11.24 -7.73 10.53
N GLN A 168 10.94 -9.02 10.44
CA GLN A 168 10.10 -9.54 9.36
C GLN A 168 8.77 -8.78 9.35
N HIS A 169 8.37 -8.32 8.17
CA HIS A 169 7.15 -7.55 7.92
C HIS A 169 5.93 -8.09 8.69
N GLN A 170 5.71 -9.41 8.63
CA GLN A 170 4.59 -10.08 9.30
C GLN A 170 4.70 -10.11 10.83
N ARG A 171 5.91 -10.17 11.39
CA ARG A 171 6.10 -10.16 12.85
C ARG A 171 5.80 -8.77 13.42
N GLY A 172 6.30 -7.72 12.76
CA GLY A 172 5.99 -6.34 13.14
C GLY A 172 4.50 -6.04 13.05
N ALA A 173 3.85 -6.46 11.95
CA ALA A 173 2.41 -6.26 11.77
C ALA A 173 1.61 -6.94 12.90
N ARG A 174 1.96 -8.19 13.25
CA ARG A 174 1.31 -8.90 14.37
C ARG A 174 1.48 -8.19 15.71
N GLN A 175 2.67 -7.66 16.02
CA GLN A 175 2.91 -6.91 17.26
C GLN A 175 2.12 -5.60 17.30
N LEU A 176 2.09 -4.87 16.19
CA LEU A 176 1.28 -3.66 16.03
C LEU A 176 -0.21 -3.98 16.29
N PHE A 177 -0.78 -4.94 15.56
CA PHE A 177 -2.20 -5.28 15.70
C PHE A 177 -2.55 -5.89 17.05
N ARG A 178 -1.67 -6.70 17.64
CA ARG A 178 -1.86 -7.19 19.02
C ARG A 178 -1.95 -6.03 20.00
N THR A 179 -1.09 -5.02 19.87
CA THR A 179 -1.11 -3.85 20.76
C THR A 179 -2.35 -2.99 20.53
N LEU A 180 -2.78 -2.82 19.28
CA LEU A 180 -4.02 -2.11 18.94
C LEU A 180 -5.27 -2.77 19.54
N VAL A 181 -5.30 -4.11 19.59
CA VAL A 181 -6.44 -4.87 20.14
C VAL A 181 -6.36 -5.01 21.67
N THR A 182 -5.17 -5.02 22.25
CA THR A 182 -5.00 -5.14 23.72
C THR A 182 -5.10 -3.80 24.44
N CYS A 183 -4.77 -2.69 23.76
CA CYS A 183 -4.93 -1.35 24.32
C CYS A 183 -6.41 -0.94 24.29
N SER A 184 -7.09 -1.05 25.44
CA SER A 184 -8.54 -0.81 25.55
C SER A 184 -9.02 0.51 24.93
N PRO A 185 -8.37 1.68 25.15
CA PRO A 185 -8.87 2.91 24.56
C PRO A 185 -8.66 2.98 23.04
N LEU A 186 -7.61 2.34 22.49
CA LEU A 186 -7.44 2.24 21.03
C LEU A 186 -8.46 1.28 20.42
N LEU A 187 -8.74 0.15 21.07
CA LEU A 187 -9.75 -0.80 20.62
C LEU A 187 -11.14 -0.16 20.64
N GLU A 188 -11.49 0.53 21.71
CA GLU A 188 -12.77 1.25 21.83
C GLU A 188 -12.90 2.34 20.76
N LEU A 189 -11.83 3.10 20.51
CA LEU A 189 -11.83 4.09 19.46
C LEU A 189 -12.01 3.44 18.10
N THR A 190 -11.20 2.43 17.76
CA THR A 190 -11.17 1.78 16.44
C THR A 190 -12.41 0.93 16.13
N SER A 191 -13.10 0.40 17.15
CA SER A 191 -14.34 -0.39 17.00
C SER A 191 -15.58 0.44 16.68
N ARG A 192 -15.59 1.76 16.96
CA ARG A 192 -16.72 2.65 16.65
C ARG A 192 -16.87 2.90 15.15
N GLN A 193 -17.87 2.31 14.50
CA GLN A 193 -18.03 2.54 13.06
C GLN A 193 -18.21 4.02 12.70
N LEU A 194 -17.41 4.52 11.74
CA LEU A 194 -17.62 5.83 11.14
C LEU A 194 -18.51 5.71 9.92
N ALA A 195 -19.33 6.73 9.66
CA ALA A 195 -19.97 6.87 8.36
C ALA A 195 -18.91 6.84 7.25
N PRO A 196 -19.25 6.39 6.02
CA PRO A 196 -18.28 6.37 4.93
C PRO A 196 -17.76 7.77 4.65
N THR A 197 -16.46 7.96 4.81
CA THR A 197 -15.74 9.21 4.60
C THR A 197 -14.56 8.99 3.67
N ASN A 198 -13.85 10.07 3.37
CA ASN A 198 -12.61 10.01 2.64
C ASN A 198 -11.46 9.72 3.61
N LEU A 199 -10.48 8.95 3.15
CA LEU A 199 -9.16 8.82 3.76
C LEU A 199 -8.17 9.67 2.96
N HIS A 200 -7.51 10.59 3.66
CA HIS A 200 -6.37 11.36 3.15
C HIS A 200 -5.09 10.89 3.84
N VAL A 201 -4.01 10.77 3.08
CA VAL A 201 -2.70 10.35 3.60
C VAL A 201 -1.73 11.51 3.47
N LEU A 202 -1.11 11.88 4.58
CA LEU A 202 -0.11 12.94 4.67
C LEU A 202 1.20 12.33 5.17
N LEU A 203 2.30 12.75 4.57
CA LEU A 203 3.65 12.35 4.90
C LEU A 203 4.43 13.60 5.31
N ARG A 204 5.08 13.60 6.47
CA ARG A 204 5.88 14.74 6.92
C ARG A 204 7.26 14.65 6.30
N THR A 205 7.59 15.54 5.38
CA THR A 205 8.89 15.59 4.69
C THR A 205 9.80 16.65 5.29
N ALA A 206 11.11 16.45 5.18
CA ALA A 206 12.07 17.50 5.49
C ALA A 206 11.88 18.70 4.54
N PRO A 207 12.13 19.93 5.00
CA PRO A 207 12.11 21.11 4.15
C PRO A 207 13.11 20.94 3.00
N GLY A 208 12.68 21.19 1.76
CA GLY A 208 13.52 21.06 0.56
C GLY A 208 13.64 19.66 -0.05
N GLY A 209 13.14 18.60 0.61
CA GLY A 209 13.26 17.21 0.14
C GLY A 209 12.25 16.76 -0.93
N GLY A 210 11.56 17.69 -1.60
CA GLY A 210 10.39 17.41 -2.45
C GLY A 210 10.63 17.39 -3.96
N GLY A 211 11.89 17.32 -4.41
CA GLY A 211 12.33 17.68 -5.77
C GLY A 211 11.46 17.19 -6.93
N ASP A 212 10.98 15.94 -6.91
CA ASP A 212 10.24 15.36 -8.05
C ASP A 212 9.01 14.53 -7.64
N THR A 213 8.68 14.46 -6.36
CA THR A 213 7.56 13.62 -5.92
C THR A 213 6.22 14.31 -6.17
N PRO A 214 5.18 13.59 -6.64
CA PRO A 214 3.85 14.15 -6.96
C PRO A 214 3.02 14.52 -5.71
N LEU A 215 3.67 14.88 -4.61
CA LEU A 215 3.03 15.23 -3.35
C LEU A 215 2.64 16.71 -3.34
N VAL A 216 1.49 17.00 -2.75
CA VAL A 216 1.00 18.39 -2.61
C VAL A 216 1.44 18.93 -1.25
N PRO A 217 2.32 19.95 -1.18
CA PRO A 217 2.77 20.50 0.10
C PRO A 217 1.63 21.20 0.85
N ARG A 218 1.64 21.04 2.18
CA ARG A 218 0.66 21.56 3.16
C ARG A 218 1.40 22.12 4.39
N PRO A 219 2.10 23.26 4.26
CA PRO A 219 2.96 23.80 5.32
C PRO A 219 2.21 24.17 6.61
N ALA A 220 0.96 24.62 6.52
CA ALA A 220 0.17 25.08 7.67
C ALA A 220 -0.82 24.03 8.23
N GLN A 221 -0.60 22.74 7.95
CA GLN A 221 -1.55 21.71 8.36
C GLN A 221 -1.53 21.54 9.90
N THR A 222 -2.57 22.05 10.56
CA THR A 222 -2.81 21.84 11.99
C THR A 222 -4.07 21.02 12.21
N PHE A 223 -3.98 19.99 13.06
CA PHE A 223 -5.11 19.13 13.38
C PHE A 223 -5.89 19.70 14.58
N ARG A 224 -6.62 20.81 14.36
CA ARG A 224 -7.36 21.50 15.45
C ARG A 224 -8.68 20.81 15.83
N ARG A 225 -9.21 19.96 14.96
CA ARG A 225 -10.52 19.31 15.13
C ARG A 225 -10.38 17.79 15.01
N GLY A 226 -11.28 17.09 15.68
CA GLY A 226 -11.34 15.63 15.68
C GLY A 226 -10.44 14.97 16.71
N THR A 227 -10.56 13.65 16.81
CA THR A 227 -9.73 12.85 17.72
C THR A 227 -8.38 12.61 17.06
N VAL A 228 -7.30 13.09 17.69
CA VAL A 228 -5.92 12.86 17.23
C VAL A 228 -5.28 11.75 18.06
N ILE A 229 -4.80 10.72 17.38
CA ILE A 229 -4.22 9.52 17.97
C ILE A 229 -2.78 9.39 17.46
N HIS A 230 -1.81 9.49 18.35
CA HIS A 230 -0.40 9.32 18.07
C HIS A 230 0.01 7.90 18.43
N ILE A 231 0.45 7.14 17.44
CA ILE A 231 0.99 5.79 17.61
C ILE A 231 2.49 5.88 17.35
N ARG A 232 3.28 5.79 18.41
CA ARG A 232 4.74 5.85 18.34
C ARG A 232 5.29 4.43 18.30
N LEU A 233 5.94 4.07 17.22
CA LEU A 233 6.66 2.81 17.11
C LEU A 233 8.09 3.04 17.60
N GLN A 234 8.61 2.10 18.39
CA GLN A 234 9.96 2.15 18.93
C GLN A 234 10.69 0.86 18.61
N HIS A 235 11.99 0.97 18.35
CA HIS A 235 12.87 -0.18 18.32
C HIS A 235 12.92 -0.81 19.70
N GLY A 236 12.80 -2.13 19.78
CA GLY A 236 12.95 -2.85 21.05
C GLY A 236 14.34 -2.60 21.60
N ALA A 237 14.43 -2.33 22.91
CA ALA A 237 15.68 -1.93 23.58
C ALA A 237 16.85 -2.89 23.30
N ARG A 238 16.56 -4.20 23.17
CA ARG A 238 17.55 -5.23 22.81
C ARG A 238 18.13 -5.07 21.42
N ALA A 239 17.35 -4.59 20.46
CA ALA A 239 17.79 -4.43 19.08
C ALA A 239 18.75 -3.25 18.93
N LEU A 240 18.53 -2.15 19.68
CA LEU A 240 19.40 -0.98 19.66
C LEU A 240 20.75 -1.26 20.34
N ALA A 241 20.74 -1.93 21.49
CA ALA A 241 21.94 -2.19 22.29
C ALA A 241 23.02 -2.99 21.53
N GLU A 242 22.62 -3.86 20.60
CA GLU A 242 23.55 -4.66 19.79
C GLU A 242 23.91 -4.00 18.45
N SER A 243 23.13 -3.01 18.01
CA SER A 243 23.34 -2.36 16.72
C SER A 243 24.38 -1.25 16.71
N VAL A 244 24.77 -0.77 17.89
CA VAL A 244 25.92 0.11 18.03
C VAL A 244 27.14 -0.78 17.80
N PRO A 245 27.87 -0.66 16.68
CA PRO A 245 29.14 -1.36 16.55
C PRO A 245 29.98 -0.95 17.77
N PRO A 246 30.65 -1.88 18.48
CA PRO A 246 31.51 -1.50 19.58
C PRO A 246 32.44 -0.43 19.03
N SER A 247 32.30 0.81 19.51
CA SER A 247 33.22 1.88 19.10
C SER A 247 34.60 1.29 19.26
N PRO A 248 35.51 1.41 18.27
CA PRO A 248 36.84 0.85 18.40
C PRO A 248 37.36 1.35 19.72
N VAL A 249 37.42 0.46 20.72
CA VAL A 249 37.96 0.77 22.03
C VAL A 249 39.34 1.24 21.65
N ALA A 250 39.61 2.52 21.85
CA ALA A 250 40.89 3.10 21.56
C ALA A 250 41.89 2.20 22.28
N VAL A 251 42.56 1.34 21.52
CA VAL A 251 43.64 0.52 22.04
C VAL A 251 44.70 1.55 22.31
N SER A 252 44.66 2.07 23.54
CA SER A 252 45.69 2.95 24.05
C SER A 252 47.02 2.26 23.74
N PRO A 253 47.97 2.91 23.04
CA PRO A 253 49.25 2.32 22.71
C PRO A 253 50.10 2.29 23.98
N CYS A 254 49.71 1.45 24.95
CA CYS A 254 50.52 1.15 26.11
C CYS A 254 51.42 -0.05 25.79
N CYS A 255 52.63 0.32 25.36
CA CYS A 255 53.88 -0.40 25.59
C CYS A 255 54.03 -1.81 24.99
N GLY A 256 54.97 -1.91 24.05
CA GLY A 256 55.49 -3.18 23.58
C GLY A 256 56.01 -4.05 24.72
N ARG A 257 55.52 -5.29 24.77
CA ARG A 257 56.19 -6.48 25.30
C ARG A 257 55.58 -7.70 24.62
N ALA A 258 56.43 -8.68 24.36
CA ALA A 258 56.23 -9.83 23.48
C ALA A 258 54.90 -10.58 23.68
N ALA A 259 54.25 -10.92 22.56
CA ALA A 259 53.06 -11.76 22.51
C ALA A 259 53.38 -13.25 22.75
N PRO A 260 52.59 -13.99 23.56
CA PRO A 260 52.67 -15.44 23.63
C PRO A 260 51.81 -16.12 22.55
N ARG A 261 52.36 -17.19 21.95
CA ARG A 261 51.82 -18.02 20.85
C ARG A 261 50.56 -18.86 21.20
N ARG A 262 49.50 -18.28 21.78
CA ARG A 262 48.27 -19.04 22.11
C ARG A 262 46.97 -18.57 21.45
N LEU A 263 46.98 -17.52 20.64
CA LEU A 263 45.79 -17.03 19.94
C LEU A 263 45.57 -17.57 18.51
N GLN A 264 46.36 -18.55 18.07
CA GLN A 264 46.15 -19.21 16.78
C GLN A 264 45.26 -20.47 16.86
N ALA A 265 44.93 -20.93 18.08
CA ALA A 265 44.11 -22.13 18.27
C ALA A 265 42.59 -21.86 18.30
N CYS A 266 42.14 -20.66 18.72
CA CYS A 266 40.70 -20.37 18.80
C CYS A 266 40.06 -20.03 17.45
N CYS A 267 40.80 -19.51 16.47
CA CYS A 267 40.24 -19.22 15.14
C CYS A 267 39.99 -20.49 14.30
N ALA A 268 40.65 -21.61 14.61
CA ALA A 268 40.44 -22.87 13.89
C ALA A 268 39.16 -23.61 14.33
N GLN A 269 38.72 -23.43 15.59
CA GLN A 269 37.49 -24.06 16.10
C GLN A 269 36.21 -23.38 15.59
N PHE A 270 36.24 -22.06 15.35
CA PHE A 270 35.07 -21.33 14.87
C PHE A 270 34.75 -21.59 13.38
N ALA A 271 35.76 -21.95 12.58
CA ALA A 271 35.58 -22.32 11.17
C ALA A 271 35.00 -23.74 10.99
N ALA A 272 35.18 -24.63 11.97
CA ALA A 272 34.69 -26.01 11.91
C ALA A 272 33.19 -26.15 12.26
N GLU A 273 32.63 -25.24 13.07
CA GLU A 273 31.20 -25.24 13.43
C GLU A 273 30.30 -24.61 12.35
N MET A 274 30.86 -23.86 11.40
CA MET A 274 30.09 -23.12 10.38
C MET A 274 29.82 -23.89 9.08
N GLY A 275 30.24 -25.16 8.96
CA GLY A 275 29.78 -26.06 7.90
C GLY A 275 29.98 -25.57 6.45
N LEU A 276 30.98 -24.72 6.18
CA LEU A 276 31.29 -24.27 4.82
C LEU A 276 32.27 -25.23 4.16
N SER A 277 31.74 -26.25 3.48
CA SER A 277 32.52 -27.05 2.53
C SER A 277 32.72 -26.27 1.23
N LEU A 278 33.97 -25.91 0.93
CA LEU A 278 34.42 -25.60 -0.43
C LEU A 278 34.17 -26.82 -1.31
N LEU A 279 33.46 -26.65 -2.43
CA LEU A 279 33.44 -27.62 -3.52
C LEU A 279 34.24 -27.08 -4.70
N ASP A 280 35.27 -27.86 -5.02
CA ASP A 280 36.13 -27.77 -6.18
C ASP A 280 35.37 -28.07 -7.48
N ALA A 281 35.83 -27.44 -8.55
CA ALA A 281 35.43 -27.71 -9.92
C ALA A 281 36.23 -28.88 -10.50
N SER A 282 35.55 -29.89 -11.07
CA SER A 282 36.18 -30.76 -12.09
C SER A 282 35.15 -31.39 -13.07
N LEU A 283 35.31 -31.01 -14.34
CA LEU A 283 35.11 -31.74 -15.62
C LEU A 283 34.33 -33.09 -15.67
N SER A 284 33.30 -33.11 -16.56
CA SER A 284 32.81 -34.12 -17.56
C SER A 284 32.67 -35.63 -17.18
N PRO A 285 31.74 -36.46 -17.76
CA PRO A 285 31.41 -36.51 -19.20
C PRO A 285 29.94 -36.91 -19.61
N ALA A 286 29.62 -36.83 -20.91
CA ALA A 286 28.53 -37.58 -21.60
C ALA A 286 28.97 -39.05 -21.85
N PRO A 287 28.14 -40.09 -22.18
CA PRO A 287 26.92 -40.14 -23.05
C PRO A 287 25.89 -41.23 -22.56
N PRO A 288 25.14 -42.01 -23.39
CA PRO A 288 24.32 -41.78 -24.59
C PRO A 288 22.81 -42.13 -24.42
N VAL A 289 22.09 -41.87 -25.52
CA VAL A 289 20.69 -42.09 -25.88
C VAL A 289 20.25 -43.58 -25.90
N ASN A 290 19.04 -43.86 -25.39
CA ASN A 290 18.03 -44.86 -25.82
C ASN A 290 16.79 -44.61 -24.93
N GLY A 291 15.56 -44.34 -25.39
CA GLY A 291 14.79 -45.02 -26.42
C GLY A 291 13.75 -45.92 -25.73
N LEU A 292 12.48 -45.47 -25.62
CA LEU A 292 11.23 -46.26 -25.69
C LEU A 292 10.01 -45.54 -25.04
N GLY A 293 9.14 -45.08 -25.93
CA GLY A 293 7.68 -45.14 -25.90
C GLY A 293 6.89 -45.12 -24.58
N ARG A 294 5.94 -44.18 -24.52
CA ARG A 294 4.52 -44.54 -24.32
C ARG A 294 3.59 -43.44 -24.82
N ARG A 295 2.64 -43.87 -25.65
CA ARG A 295 1.42 -43.17 -26.08
C ARG A 295 0.60 -42.74 -24.86
N THR A 296 0.06 -41.53 -24.92
CA THR A 296 -1.32 -41.25 -24.51
C THR A 296 -1.89 -40.16 -25.40
N GLU A 297 -2.98 -40.50 -26.05
CA GLU A 297 -3.82 -39.67 -26.89
C GLU A 297 -4.52 -38.60 -26.03
N VAL A 298 -4.46 -37.33 -26.43
CA VAL A 298 -5.46 -36.32 -26.02
C VAL A 298 -5.71 -35.41 -27.22
N GLY A 299 -7.00 -35.25 -27.54
CA GLY A 299 -7.51 -34.67 -28.78
C GLY A 299 -7.12 -33.22 -29.04
N ALA A 300 -6.83 -32.96 -30.32
CA ALA A 300 -6.67 -31.64 -30.89
C ALA A 300 -8.02 -30.91 -30.96
N GLY A 301 -8.26 -30.01 -30.01
CA GLY A 301 -9.26 -28.97 -30.11
C GLY A 301 -8.74 -27.82 -30.99
N ARG A 302 -9.43 -27.55 -32.09
CA ARG A 302 -9.22 -26.42 -33.02
C ARG A 302 -9.22 -25.08 -32.28
N TRP A 303 -8.16 -24.30 -32.49
CA TRP A 303 -8.20 -22.84 -32.36
C TRP A 303 -8.58 -22.23 -33.72
N PRO A 304 -9.46 -21.22 -33.78
CA PRO A 304 -9.66 -20.44 -35.00
C PRO A 304 -8.53 -19.40 -35.17
N PRO A 305 -8.18 -19.05 -36.42
CA PRO A 305 -7.04 -18.20 -36.73
C PRO A 305 -7.34 -16.71 -36.58
N GLU A 306 -6.29 -15.99 -36.18
CA GLU A 306 -6.14 -14.55 -36.30
C GLU A 306 -6.14 -14.10 -37.77
N SER A 307 -6.83 -13.00 -38.08
CA SER A 307 -6.53 -12.07 -39.18
C SER A 307 -7.37 -10.78 -39.02
N PRO A 308 -7.05 -9.66 -39.70
CA PRO A 308 -5.73 -9.10 -39.99
C PRO A 308 -5.65 -7.57 -39.74
N ASP A 309 -4.44 -7.07 -39.96
CA ASP A 309 -4.05 -5.67 -40.16
C ASP A 309 -5.06 -4.77 -40.88
N LEU A 310 -5.24 -3.57 -40.33
CA LEU A 310 -5.56 -2.37 -41.11
C LEU A 310 -4.57 -1.27 -40.74
N SER A 311 -3.63 -1.07 -41.66
CA SER A 311 -2.82 0.14 -41.77
C SER A 311 -3.46 1.10 -42.79
N ARG A 312 -3.22 2.40 -42.55
CA ARG A 312 -3.34 3.58 -43.44
C ARG A 312 -4.41 4.61 -43.06
N GLY A 313 -3.92 5.82 -42.82
CA GLY A 313 -4.68 7.05 -42.68
C GLY A 313 -3.77 8.22 -42.32
N ASP A 314 -2.90 8.60 -43.27
CA ASP A 314 -2.09 9.81 -43.23
C ASP A 314 -2.93 11.10 -43.20
N SER A 315 -2.23 12.19 -42.85
CA SER A 315 -2.50 13.60 -43.15
C SER A 315 -3.43 14.38 -42.21
N CYS A 316 -2.86 15.33 -41.47
CA CYS A 316 -2.92 16.75 -41.86
C CYS A 316 -2.09 17.62 -40.90
N SER A 317 -0.94 18.07 -41.41
CA SER A 317 -0.20 19.23 -40.95
C SER A 317 -1.02 20.50 -41.20
N THR A 318 -1.21 21.33 -40.18
CA THR A 318 -1.49 22.76 -40.36
C THR A 318 -0.47 23.59 -39.61
N SER A 319 0.26 24.35 -40.40
CA SER A 319 1.14 25.44 -40.03
C SER A 319 0.34 26.72 -39.77
N SER A 320 0.79 27.50 -38.79
CA SER A 320 0.75 28.98 -38.70
C SER A 320 1.12 29.29 -37.25
N GLY A 321 2.13 30.09 -36.94
CA GLY A 321 2.48 31.37 -37.53
C GLY A 321 2.33 32.39 -36.42
N GLY A 322 3.44 32.94 -35.92
CA GLY A 322 3.39 33.84 -34.78
C GLY A 322 4.76 34.35 -34.34
N CYS A 323 5.54 34.89 -35.29
CA CYS A 323 6.63 35.80 -34.96
C CYS A 323 6.04 37.10 -34.41
N SER A 324 6.53 37.56 -33.27
CA SER A 324 6.43 38.97 -32.87
C SER A 324 7.74 39.37 -32.20
N SER A 325 8.46 40.17 -32.96
CA SER A 325 9.63 40.95 -32.61
C SER A 325 9.27 42.20 -31.79
N ALA A 326 10.30 42.75 -31.13
CA ALA A 326 10.58 44.17 -30.89
C ALA A 326 10.43 44.70 -29.45
N GLY A 327 11.47 45.46 -29.05
CA GLY A 327 11.56 46.35 -27.89
C GLY A 327 12.56 45.84 -26.85
N GLY A 328 13.75 46.39 -26.62
CA GLY A 328 14.28 47.74 -26.88
C GLY A 328 14.45 48.49 -25.56
N GLY A 329 15.69 48.88 -25.23
CA GLY A 329 16.05 49.78 -24.10
C GLY A 329 16.05 49.10 -22.72
N GLU A 330 16.91 49.39 -21.75
CA GLU A 330 17.77 50.55 -21.51
C GLU A 330 18.98 50.15 -20.67
N LEU A 331 20.11 50.76 -21.00
CA LEU A 331 21.31 50.86 -20.16
C LEU A 331 20.98 51.77 -18.97
N SER A 332 21.24 51.32 -17.74
CA SER A 332 21.28 52.22 -16.58
C SER A 332 22.65 52.16 -15.89
N TYR A 333 23.07 53.35 -15.50
CA TYR A 333 24.41 53.76 -15.12
C TYR A 333 24.95 53.07 -13.86
N ALA A 334 26.24 52.76 -13.90
CA ALA A 334 27.06 52.49 -12.73
C ALA A 334 27.18 53.76 -11.86
N ALA A 335 26.83 53.64 -10.58
CA ALA A 335 27.18 54.60 -9.54
C ALA A 335 28.41 54.07 -8.76
N PRO A 336 29.36 54.94 -8.38
CA PRO A 336 30.53 54.56 -7.59
C PRO A 336 30.18 54.39 -6.12
N CYS A 337 30.63 53.29 -5.51
CA CYS A 337 30.49 53.02 -4.08
C CYS A 337 31.55 53.79 -3.28
N ASP A 338 31.10 54.74 -2.46
CA ASP A 338 31.87 55.32 -1.36
C ASP A 338 32.00 54.29 -0.23
N TRP A 339 33.23 53.93 0.10
CA TRP A 339 33.59 53.06 1.22
C TRP A 339 33.82 53.92 2.47
N ALA A 340 32.75 54.23 3.20
CA ALA A 340 32.88 54.79 4.54
C ALA A 340 33.06 53.66 5.55
N ALA A 341 34.27 53.53 6.10
CA ALA A 341 34.62 52.63 7.19
C ALA A 341 33.93 53.08 8.49
N GLY A 342 32.76 52.51 8.77
CA GLY A 342 32.11 52.57 10.08
C GLY A 342 32.41 51.29 10.86
N ALA A 343 33.22 51.41 11.91
CA ALA A 343 33.37 50.39 12.93
C ALA A 343 32.06 50.28 13.72
N GLY A 344 31.14 49.45 13.23
CA GLY A 344 29.87 49.10 13.86
C GLY A 344 29.98 47.73 14.53
N SER A 345 29.42 47.64 15.73
CA SER A 345 29.31 46.46 16.59
C SER A 345 28.90 45.20 15.84
N GLU A 346 29.67 44.13 16.05
CA GLU A 346 29.43 42.77 15.56
C GLU A 346 28.23 42.14 16.30
N ASP A 347 27.02 42.61 16.04
CA ASP A 347 25.82 41.80 16.26
C ASP A 347 25.79 40.77 15.12
N GLY A 348 26.34 39.58 15.41
CA GLY A 348 26.29 38.46 14.48
C GLY A 348 24.84 38.20 14.04
N PRO A 349 24.61 37.92 12.74
CA PRO A 349 23.25 37.72 12.23
C PRO A 349 22.56 36.63 13.06
N GLU A 350 21.41 37.00 13.63
CA GLU A 350 20.53 36.08 14.34
C GLU A 350 20.32 34.85 13.45
N PRO A 351 20.62 33.63 13.94
CA PRO A 351 20.57 32.44 13.11
C PRO A 351 19.17 32.32 12.52
N GLU A 352 19.06 32.28 11.18
CA GLU A 352 17.78 32.13 10.50
C GLU A 352 17.07 30.88 11.06
N PRO A 353 15.78 30.99 11.42
CA PRO A 353 15.04 29.88 12.00
C PRO A 353 15.05 28.70 11.02
N GLU A 354 15.50 27.54 11.49
CA GLU A 354 15.49 26.33 10.67
C GLU A 354 14.09 26.10 10.11
N PRO A 355 13.95 25.87 8.79
CA PRO A 355 12.65 25.78 8.15
C PRO A 355 11.83 24.65 8.77
N GLU A 356 10.61 24.96 9.22
CA GLU A 356 9.77 23.96 9.87
C GLU A 356 9.40 22.83 8.88
N PRO A 357 9.39 21.57 9.34
CA PRO A 357 9.05 20.44 8.50
C PRO A 357 7.59 20.50 8.01
N ILE A 358 7.41 20.22 6.72
CA ILE A 358 6.14 20.42 6.01
C ILE A 358 5.41 19.08 5.86
N TRP A 359 4.09 19.09 6.02
CA TRP A 359 3.25 17.97 5.64
C TRP A 359 3.02 17.97 4.13
N CYS A 360 3.11 16.81 3.49
CA CYS A 360 2.88 16.62 2.08
C CYS A 360 1.74 15.62 1.89
N GLN A 361 0.69 16.02 1.18
CA GLN A 361 -0.50 15.20 0.95
C GLN A 361 -0.35 14.37 -0.33
N ILE A 362 -0.72 13.09 -0.25
CA ILE A 362 -0.88 12.24 -1.44
C ILE A 362 -2.14 12.69 -2.19
N PRO A 363 -2.07 12.96 -3.51
CA PRO A 363 -3.20 13.48 -4.28
C PRO A 363 -4.35 12.48 -4.41
N VAL A 364 -4.11 11.20 -4.11
CA VAL A 364 -5.15 10.16 -4.11
C VAL A 364 -5.96 10.19 -2.81
N THR A 365 -7.27 10.26 -2.97
CA THR A 365 -8.22 10.18 -1.86
C THR A 365 -9.02 8.89 -1.96
N LEU A 366 -8.94 8.04 -0.92
CA LEU A 366 -9.69 6.80 -0.86
C LEU A 366 -11.07 7.07 -0.28
N ARG A 367 -12.11 6.81 -1.07
CA ARG A 367 -13.50 7.02 -0.65
C ARG A 367 -14.09 5.73 -0.11
N GLY A 368 -14.51 5.75 1.15
CA GLY A 368 -15.23 4.63 1.74
C GLY A 368 -16.57 4.37 1.04
N PHE A 369 -17.01 3.12 1.06
CA PHE A 369 -18.32 2.71 0.59
C PHE A 369 -18.87 1.60 1.48
N ARG A 370 -20.20 1.60 1.67
CA ARG A 370 -20.91 0.52 2.36
C ARG A 370 -21.74 -0.28 1.37
N THR A 371 -21.96 -1.54 1.69
CA THR A 371 -23.03 -2.32 1.07
C THR A 371 -24.38 -1.67 1.41
N PRO A 372 -25.33 -1.63 0.46
CA PRO A 372 -26.67 -1.15 0.76
C PRO A 372 -27.28 -2.03 1.87
N ALA A 373 -27.93 -1.40 2.85
CA ALA A 373 -28.61 -2.11 3.93
C ALA A 373 -29.58 -3.15 3.33
N GLY A 374 -29.41 -4.42 3.69
CA GLY A 374 -30.21 -5.53 3.15
C GLY A 374 -29.57 -6.30 1.97
N ALA A 375 -28.36 -5.96 1.53
CA ALA A 375 -27.51 -6.97 0.90
C ALA A 375 -27.20 -8.00 2.00
N ALA A 376 -27.83 -9.18 1.89
CA ALA A 376 -27.60 -10.30 2.81
C ALA A 376 -26.10 -10.42 3.07
N ALA A 377 -25.72 -10.68 4.33
CA ALA A 377 -24.35 -11.02 4.70
C ALA A 377 -23.77 -11.90 3.59
N ALA A 378 -22.61 -11.51 3.04
CA ALA A 378 -21.97 -12.25 1.95
C ALA A 378 -22.15 -13.74 2.23
N PRO A 379 -22.70 -14.53 1.29
CA PRO A 379 -23.16 -15.87 1.60
C PRO A 379 -22.07 -16.59 2.40
N THR A 380 -22.42 -17.16 3.55
CA THR A 380 -21.45 -17.79 4.45
C THR A 380 -20.58 -18.84 3.73
N ASP A 381 -21.09 -19.39 2.63
CA ASP A 381 -20.39 -20.26 1.68
C ASP A 381 -19.14 -19.64 1.02
N TRP A 382 -18.93 -18.32 1.10
CA TRP A 382 -17.80 -17.61 0.49
C TRP A 382 -16.49 -17.83 1.26
N LEU A 383 -16.58 -18.19 2.54
CA LEU A 383 -15.42 -18.46 3.41
C LEU A 383 -15.10 -19.96 3.51
N ALA A 384 -15.95 -20.85 3.01
CA ALA A 384 -15.85 -22.30 3.24
C ALA A 384 -15.06 -23.09 2.17
N THR A 385 -14.50 -22.44 1.14
CA THR A 385 -13.83 -23.12 0.00
C THR A 385 -12.30 -23.09 0.02
N THR A 386 -11.69 -22.85 1.18
CA THR A 386 -10.23 -23.01 1.34
C THR A 386 -9.93 -23.82 2.58
N GLU A 387 -10.02 -25.16 2.44
CA GLU A 387 -9.24 -26.12 3.22
C GLU A 387 -8.43 -26.99 2.26
#